data_AF-A0A7I7JIQ1-F1
#
_entry.id   AF-A0A7I7JIQ1-F1
#
_cell.length_a   1.000
_cell.length_b   1.000
_cell.length_c   1.000
_cell.angle_alpha   90.00
_cell.angle_beta   90.00
_cell.angle_gamma   90.00
#
_symmetry.space_group_name_H-M   'P 1'
#
loop_
_entity.id
_entity.type
_entity.pdbx_description
1 polymer ?
#
loop_
_entity_poly.entity_id
_entity_poly.type
_entity_poly.pdbx_seq_one_letter_code
_entity_poly.pdbx_strand_id
1 'polypeptide(L)'
;MVQFRPGSNVPTISTDESARLLERYGPLAQAVRELIDATIRTQTDDTTAREVTAQLRELTERLQADTLSDSPGMRYVVDGRPLAWGNAVIGLRNPIAPPLVIEHGENGHCWTDFHLGAAYEGPPSLVHGGVSALVLDHLLGEAASDGLTKALYTGTITVKYLRGTPLGPLHAEASIYRKEGFKTYARGHISDASGVTVEADGVFIMPSWARDAVE
;
A
#
# COMPACT_ATOMS: atom_id res chain seq x y z
N MET A 1 16.34 11.35 8.04
CA MET A 1 15.09 12.13 7.88
C MET A 1 14.66 11.98 6.44
N VAL A 2 13.48 11.41 6.17
CA VAL A 2 12.96 11.29 4.80
C VAL A 2 12.69 12.68 4.27
N GLN A 3 13.63 13.21 3.47
CA GLN A 3 13.37 14.42 2.69
C GLN A 3 12.48 14.01 1.53
N PHE A 4 11.19 14.21 1.73
CA PHE A 4 10.27 14.41 0.63
C PHE A 4 10.69 15.68 -0.13
N ARG A 5 10.28 15.78 -1.40
CA ARG A 5 10.69 16.85 -2.34
C ARG A 5 10.88 18.22 -1.67
N PRO A 6 11.83 19.07 -2.13
CA PRO A 6 11.98 20.44 -1.63
C PRO A 6 10.63 21.16 -1.49
N GLY A 7 10.27 21.57 -0.26
CA GLY A 7 9.01 22.25 0.05
C GLY A 7 7.90 21.40 0.69
N SER A 8 8.05 20.08 0.83
CA SER A 8 7.07 19.27 1.58
C SER A 8 7.27 19.38 3.09
N ASN A 9 6.42 20.13 3.77
CA ASN A 9 6.41 20.19 5.24
C ASN A 9 5.58 19.01 5.79
N VAL A 10 6.19 17.82 5.92
CA VAL A 10 5.52 16.65 6.51
C VAL A 10 5.74 16.67 8.03
N PRO A 11 4.68 16.80 8.84
CA PRO A 11 4.82 16.87 10.30
C PRO A 11 5.36 15.56 10.89
N THR A 12 6.25 15.68 11.88
CA THR A 12 6.69 14.54 12.69
C THR A 12 5.79 14.42 13.93
N ILE A 13 5.30 13.22 14.22
CA ILE A 13 4.49 12.93 15.41
C ILE A 13 5.14 11.83 16.24
N SER A 14 4.77 11.73 17.52
CA SER A 14 5.24 10.66 18.40
C SER A 14 4.57 9.32 18.07
N THR A 15 5.18 8.23 18.54
CA THR A 15 4.60 6.89 18.50
C THR A 15 3.25 6.82 19.21
N ASP A 16 3.11 7.48 20.36
CA ASP A 16 1.85 7.57 21.11
C ASP A 16 0.75 8.27 20.31
N GLU A 17 1.06 9.37 19.63
CA GLU A 17 0.09 10.08 18.80
C GLU A 17 -0.31 9.24 17.58
N SER A 18 0.67 8.58 16.96
CA SER A 18 0.41 7.61 15.90
C SER A 18 -0.53 6.49 16.35
N ALA A 19 -0.32 5.93 17.55
CA ALA A 19 -1.16 4.88 18.12
C ALA A 19 -2.61 5.35 18.36
N ARG A 20 -2.82 6.56 18.89
CA ARG A 20 -4.16 7.15 19.10
C ARG A 20 -4.91 7.34 17.79
N LEU A 21 -4.21 7.82 16.76
CA LEU A 21 -4.79 8.01 15.44
C LEU A 21 -5.12 6.66 14.76
N LEU A 22 -4.30 5.63 14.97
CA LEU A 22 -4.57 4.27 14.52
C LEU A 22 -5.83 3.71 15.19
N GLU A 23 -5.95 3.85 16.51
CA GLU A 23 -7.14 3.44 17.27
C GLU A 23 -8.40 4.17 16.78
N ARG A 24 -8.28 5.46 16.45
CA ARG A 24 -9.40 6.27 15.95
C ARG A 24 -9.85 5.88 14.54
N TYR A 25 -8.92 5.73 13.59
CA TYR A 25 -9.27 5.60 12.17
C TYR A 25 -9.18 4.17 11.63
N GLY A 26 -8.47 3.26 12.32
CA GLY A 26 -8.35 1.86 11.93
C GLY A 26 -9.70 1.14 11.86
N PRO A 27 -10.53 1.17 12.92
CA PRO A 27 -11.85 0.55 12.92
C PRO A 27 -12.78 1.13 11.85
N LEU A 28 -12.71 2.45 11.61
CA LEU A 28 -13.49 3.09 10.55
C LEU A 28 -13.09 2.55 9.16
N ALA A 29 -11.80 2.51 8.85
CA ALA A 29 -11.33 1.99 7.58
C ALA A 29 -11.66 0.49 7.41
N GLN A 30 -11.58 -0.29 8.49
CA GLN A 30 -11.95 -1.70 8.51
C GLN A 30 -13.45 -1.91 8.21
N ALA A 31 -14.34 -1.14 8.84
CA ALA A 31 -15.77 -1.18 8.55
C ALA A 31 -16.08 -0.84 7.08
N VAL A 32 -15.33 0.09 6.46
CA VAL A 32 -15.49 0.38 5.03
C VAL A 32 -14.97 -0.77 4.16
N ARG A 33 -13.91 -1.49 4.56
CA ARG A 33 -13.45 -2.70 3.83
C ARG A 33 -14.51 -3.79 3.84
N GLU A 34 -15.16 -4.02 4.97
CA GLU A 34 -16.27 -4.96 5.11
C GLU A 34 -17.46 -4.53 4.24
N LEU A 35 -17.78 -3.23 4.22
CA LEU A 35 -18.82 -2.68 3.35
C LEU A 35 -18.50 -2.87 1.85
N ILE A 36 -17.24 -2.72 1.44
CA ILE A 36 -16.83 -2.96 0.04
C ILE A 36 -17.11 -4.41 -0.35
N ASP A 37 -16.69 -5.39 0.47
CA ASP A 37 -16.97 -6.81 0.20
C ASP A 37 -18.48 -7.10 0.17
N ALA A 38 -19.23 -6.58 1.15
CA ALA A 38 -20.69 -6.74 1.19
C ALA A 38 -21.39 -6.15 -0.03
N THR A 39 -20.94 -4.97 -0.50
CA THR A 39 -21.48 -4.30 -1.68
C THR A 39 -21.25 -5.12 -2.96
N ILE A 40 -20.11 -5.81 -3.05
CA ILE A 40 -19.80 -6.68 -4.21
C ILE A 40 -20.71 -7.93 -4.23
N ARG A 41 -21.03 -8.49 -3.05
CA ARG A 41 -21.72 -9.79 -2.95
C ARG A 41 -23.24 -9.72 -2.75
N THR A 42 -23.77 -8.57 -2.38
CA THR A 42 -25.18 -8.46 -1.98
C THR A 42 -26.16 -8.82 -3.11
N GLN A 43 -27.25 -9.48 -2.73
CA GLN A 43 -28.43 -9.74 -3.58
C GLN A 43 -29.69 -9.21 -2.90
N THR A 44 -29.55 -8.17 -2.07
CA THR A 44 -30.66 -7.56 -1.34
C THR A 44 -31.69 -6.93 -2.27
N ASP A 45 -32.91 -6.71 -1.77
CA ASP A 45 -33.99 -6.11 -2.55
C ASP A 45 -33.80 -4.60 -2.76
N ASP A 46 -34.59 -4.04 -3.69
CA ASP A 46 -34.54 -2.63 -4.09
C ASP A 46 -34.83 -1.65 -2.93
N THR A 47 -35.73 -2.04 -2.01
CA THR A 47 -36.05 -1.22 -0.82
C THR A 47 -34.81 -1.11 0.07
N THR A 48 -34.20 -2.24 0.43
CA THR A 48 -33.02 -2.29 1.29
C THR A 48 -31.84 -1.57 0.64
N ALA A 49 -31.61 -1.78 -0.66
CA ALA A 49 -30.54 -1.10 -1.39
C ALA A 49 -30.66 0.43 -1.34
N ARG A 50 -31.88 0.98 -1.47
CA ARG A 50 -32.13 2.43 -1.39
C ARG A 50 -31.92 2.98 0.01
N GLU A 51 -32.41 2.29 1.03
CA GLU A 51 -32.26 2.70 2.44
C GLU A 51 -30.79 2.73 2.85
N VAL A 52 -30.03 1.67 2.55
CA VAL A 52 -28.59 1.62 2.83
C VAL A 52 -27.86 2.73 2.06
N THR A 53 -28.20 2.95 0.79
CA THR A 53 -27.58 4.04 0.00
C THR A 53 -27.80 5.41 0.64
N ALA A 54 -28.99 5.70 1.15
CA ALA A 54 -29.27 6.96 1.85
C ALA A 54 -28.44 7.12 3.12
N GLN A 55 -28.34 6.06 3.94
CA GLN A 55 -27.52 6.06 5.15
C GLN A 55 -26.03 6.27 4.84
N LEU A 56 -25.51 5.62 3.79
CA LEU A 56 -24.11 5.79 3.37
C LEU A 56 -23.81 7.23 2.94
N ARG A 57 -24.76 7.91 2.28
CA ARG A 57 -24.61 9.33 1.91
C ARG A 57 -24.54 10.23 3.14
N GLU A 58 -25.43 10.04 4.10
CA GLU A 58 -25.42 10.79 5.36
C GLU A 58 -24.10 10.58 6.13
N LEU A 59 -23.63 9.33 6.23
CA LEU A 59 -22.34 9.02 6.86
C LEU A 59 -21.17 9.68 6.12
N THR A 60 -21.22 9.70 4.79
CA THR A 60 -20.20 10.35 3.95
C THR A 60 -20.17 11.86 4.19
N GLU A 61 -21.33 12.52 4.21
CA GLU A 61 -21.44 13.95 4.50
C GLU A 61 -20.86 14.29 5.88
N ARG A 62 -21.14 13.45 6.89
CA ARG A 62 -20.56 13.61 8.24
C ARG A 62 -19.04 13.48 8.26
N LEU A 63 -18.47 12.56 7.48
CA LEU A 63 -17.02 12.41 7.35
C LEU A 63 -16.37 13.58 6.59
N GLN A 64 -17.12 14.25 5.71
CA GLN A 64 -16.65 15.39 4.91
C GLN A 64 -16.78 16.74 5.64
N ALA A 65 -17.51 16.79 6.76
CA ALA A 65 -17.71 18.02 7.53
C ALA A 65 -16.41 18.64 8.07
N ASP A 66 -15.38 17.82 8.30
CA ASP A 66 -14.06 18.24 8.77
C ASP A 66 -12.96 17.50 8.00
N THR A 67 -12.50 18.09 6.89
CA THR A 67 -11.53 17.48 5.97
C THR A 67 -10.11 17.98 6.20
N LEU A 68 -9.16 17.05 6.09
CA LEU A 68 -7.72 17.31 6.24
C LEU A 68 -7.14 17.99 5.00
N SER A 69 -7.27 19.31 4.89
CA SER A 69 -6.68 20.13 3.82
C SER A 69 -7.04 19.68 2.39
N ASP A 70 -6.58 20.44 1.39
CA ASP A 70 -6.78 20.05 -0.02
C ASP A 70 -5.86 18.90 -0.48
N SER A 71 -4.91 18.44 0.35
CA SER A 71 -3.99 17.36 0.00
C SER A 71 -4.55 15.99 0.38
N PRO A 72 -4.52 14.98 -0.52
CA PRO A 72 -5.08 13.67 -0.25
C PRO A 72 -4.25 12.91 0.79
N GLY A 73 -4.90 12.67 1.94
CA GLY A 73 -4.44 11.76 2.98
C GLY A 73 -3.47 12.35 4.01
N MET A 74 -3.51 11.80 5.22
CA MET A 74 -2.56 12.17 6.27
C MET A 74 -1.16 11.65 5.94
N ARG A 75 -0.17 12.54 6.04
CA ARG A 75 1.25 12.21 5.90
C ARG A 75 1.97 12.68 7.15
N TYR A 76 2.61 11.75 7.84
CA TYR A 76 3.43 12.01 9.02
C TYR A 76 4.79 11.36 8.86
N VAL A 77 5.73 11.77 9.71
CA VAL A 77 6.95 11.02 9.99
C VAL A 77 6.87 10.50 11.43
N VAL A 78 7.15 9.22 11.64
CA VAL A 78 7.23 8.58 12.96
C VAL A 78 8.50 7.73 12.99
N ASP A 79 9.35 7.95 13.98
CA ASP A 79 10.67 7.28 14.12
C ASP A 79 11.51 7.30 12.83
N GLY A 80 11.47 8.44 12.12
CA GLY A 80 12.21 8.63 10.88
C GLY A 80 11.62 7.91 9.66
N ARG A 81 10.49 7.21 9.79
CA ARG A 81 9.77 6.55 8.70
C ARG A 81 8.52 7.32 8.30
N PRO A 82 8.18 7.33 7.00
CA PRO A 82 6.99 8.00 6.53
C PRO A 82 5.73 7.18 6.78
N LEU A 83 4.71 7.79 7.36
CA LEU A 83 3.34 7.26 7.43
C LEU A 83 2.49 7.95 6.39
N ALA A 84 2.11 7.22 5.34
CA ALA A 84 1.26 7.72 4.27
C ALA A 84 -0.12 7.05 4.33
N TRP A 85 -1.01 7.51 5.22
CA TRP A 85 -2.29 6.81 5.45
C TRP A 85 -3.31 6.91 4.31
N GLY A 86 -3.09 7.79 3.34
CA GLY A 86 -3.83 7.80 2.07
C GLY A 86 -3.17 6.98 0.95
N ASN A 87 -2.04 6.31 1.20
CA ASN A 87 -1.32 5.53 0.18
C ASN A 87 -2.22 4.42 -0.41
N ALA A 88 -2.05 4.13 -1.69
CA ALA A 88 -2.86 3.13 -2.41
C ALA A 88 -2.55 1.68 -2.05
N VAL A 89 -1.45 1.41 -1.35
CA VAL A 89 -0.97 0.05 -1.04
C VAL A 89 -0.96 -0.24 0.45
N ILE A 90 -0.44 0.69 1.26
CA ILE A 90 -0.31 0.51 2.73
C ILE A 90 -1.11 1.54 3.53
N GLY A 91 -1.98 2.30 2.87
CA GLY A 91 -2.73 3.37 3.51
C GLY A 91 -3.75 2.85 4.50
N LEU A 92 -3.49 3.01 5.81
CA LEU A 92 -4.44 2.64 6.87
C LEU A 92 -5.85 3.18 6.61
N ARG A 93 -5.94 4.46 6.23
CA ARG A 93 -7.19 5.19 5.95
C ARG A 93 -7.68 5.05 4.52
N ASN A 94 -7.03 4.20 3.72
CA ASN A 94 -7.44 3.88 2.38
C ASN A 94 -8.07 2.48 2.34
N PRO A 95 -9.40 2.36 2.29
CA PRO A 95 -10.08 1.07 2.31
C PRO A 95 -9.84 0.21 1.06
N ILE A 96 -9.37 0.79 -0.04
CA ILE A 96 -8.99 0.03 -1.24
C ILE A 96 -7.54 -0.46 -1.21
N ALA A 97 -6.75 -0.05 -0.21
CA ALA A 97 -5.38 -0.50 -0.08
C ALA A 97 -5.35 -1.97 0.38
N PRO A 98 -4.61 -2.86 -0.31
CA PRO A 98 -4.31 -4.20 0.17
C PRO A 98 -3.84 -4.17 1.64
N PRO A 99 -4.31 -5.10 2.50
CA PRO A 99 -4.01 -5.06 3.93
C PRO A 99 -2.60 -5.60 4.21
N LEU A 100 -1.57 -4.96 3.65
CA LEU A 100 -0.19 -5.38 3.82
C LEU A 100 0.38 -4.89 5.15
N VAL A 101 1.07 -5.79 5.85
CA VAL A 101 1.96 -5.47 6.96
C VAL A 101 3.34 -5.99 6.57
N ILE A 102 4.31 -5.09 6.43
CA ILE A 102 5.60 -5.40 5.83
C ILE A 102 6.64 -5.62 6.92
N GLU A 103 7.14 -6.85 6.97
CA GLU A 103 8.24 -7.26 7.82
C GLU A 103 9.57 -7.03 7.10
N HIS A 104 10.61 -6.73 7.88
CA HIS A 104 11.93 -6.38 7.34
C HIS A 104 12.99 -7.32 7.91
N GLY A 105 13.77 -7.90 7.01
CA GLY A 105 14.91 -8.75 7.31
C GLY A 105 16.24 -8.04 7.13
N GLU A 106 17.33 -8.80 7.16
CA GLU A 106 18.66 -8.28 6.90
C GLU A 106 18.88 -7.96 5.41
N ASN A 107 19.85 -7.09 5.12
CA ASN A 107 20.34 -6.82 3.76
C ASN A 107 19.28 -6.34 2.75
N GLY A 108 18.22 -5.68 3.21
CA GLY A 108 17.16 -5.15 2.35
C GLY A 108 16.19 -6.21 1.84
N HIS A 109 16.08 -7.34 2.53
CA HIS A 109 14.98 -8.28 2.37
C HIS A 109 13.75 -7.78 3.14
N CYS A 110 12.57 -7.88 2.54
CA CYS A 110 11.29 -7.63 3.21
C CYS A 110 10.22 -8.57 2.69
N TRP A 111 9.21 -8.84 3.50
CA TRP A 111 8.12 -9.74 3.15
C TRP A 111 6.81 -9.34 3.80
N THR A 112 5.72 -9.93 3.33
CA THR A 112 4.38 -9.74 3.91
C THR A 112 3.51 -10.96 3.63
N ASP A 113 2.77 -11.38 4.65
CA ASP A 113 1.68 -12.35 4.53
C ASP A 113 0.36 -11.59 4.61
N PHE A 114 -0.52 -11.80 3.63
CA PHE A 114 -1.73 -11.01 3.46
C PHE A 114 -2.87 -11.81 2.85
N HIS A 115 -4.07 -11.25 2.88
CA HIS A 115 -5.26 -11.86 2.29
C HIS A 115 -5.91 -10.91 1.30
N LEU A 116 -6.14 -11.37 0.07
CA LEU A 116 -6.89 -10.61 -0.94
C LEU A 116 -8.26 -11.26 -1.17
N GLY A 117 -9.32 -10.52 -0.80
CA GLY A 117 -10.71 -10.89 -1.03
C GLY A 117 -11.31 -10.31 -2.31
N ALA A 118 -12.65 -10.31 -2.42
CA ALA A 118 -13.37 -9.95 -3.65
C ALA A 118 -13.11 -8.52 -4.15
N ALA A 119 -12.76 -7.59 -3.26
CA ALA A 119 -12.39 -6.22 -3.63
C ALA A 119 -11.20 -6.13 -4.61
N TYR A 120 -10.40 -7.20 -4.71
CA TYR A 120 -9.18 -7.26 -5.51
C TYR A 120 -9.29 -8.24 -6.69
N GLU A 121 -10.48 -8.79 -6.92
CA GLU A 121 -10.75 -9.74 -7.98
C GLU A 121 -10.63 -9.07 -9.36
N GLY A 122 -10.03 -9.79 -10.32
CA GLY A 122 -10.03 -9.41 -11.73
C GLY A 122 -10.78 -10.45 -12.54
N PRO A 123 -10.11 -11.51 -13.00
CA PRO A 123 -10.81 -12.70 -13.49
C PRO A 123 -11.54 -13.40 -12.33
N PRO A 124 -12.58 -14.20 -12.61
CA PRO A 124 -13.30 -14.95 -11.59
C PRO A 124 -12.35 -15.74 -10.68
N SER A 125 -12.47 -15.55 -9.36
CA SER A 125 -11.68 -16.15 -8.27
C SER A 125 -10.16 -15.89 -8.31
N LEU A 126 -9.69 -14.99 -9.17
CA LEU A 126 -8.29 -14.63 -9.29
C LEU A 126 -8.06 -13.15 -8.98
N VAL A 127 -6.93 -12.84 -8.35
CA VAL A 127 -6.48 -11.47 -8.12
C VAL A 127 -6.28 -10.78 -9.47
N HIS A 128 -6.75 -9.54 -9.58
CA HIS A 128 -6.49 -8.72 -10.75
C HIS A 128 -4.98 -8.52 -10.92
N GLY A 129 -4.44 -8.76 -12.11
CA GLY A 129 -2.99 -8.67 -12.35
C GLY A 129 -2.38 -7.31 -11.97
N GLY A 130 -3.14 -6.23 -12.17
CA GLY A 130 -2.77 -4.89 -11.73
C GLY A 130 -2.63 -4.73 -10.21
N VAL A 131 -3.40 -5.47 -9.41
CA VAL A 131 -3.25 -5.48 -7.94
C VAL A 131 -1.97 -6.24 -7.56
N SER A 132 -1.65 -7.35 -8.21
CA SER A 132 -0.37 -8.03 -8.01
C SER A 132 0.82 -7.13 -8.36
N ALA A 133 0.73 -6.37 -9.46
CA ALA A 133 1.76 -5.40 -9.83
C ALA A 133 1.87 -4.26 -8.80
N LEU A 134 0.74 -3.76 -8.28
CA LEU A 134 0.69 -2.74 -7.24
C LEU A 134 1.39 -3.19 -5.94
N VAL A 135 1.12 -4.41 -5.49
CA VAL A 135 1.77 -5.01 -4.31
C VAL A 135 3.28 -5.14 -4.54
N LEU A 136 3.69 -5.66 -5.70
CA LEU A 136 5.10 -5.86 -6.03
C LEU A 136 5.87 -4.55 -6.19
N ASP A 137 5.30 -3.52 -6.83
CA ASP A 137 5.93 -2.19 -6.92
C ASP A 137 6.24 -1.62 -5.54
N HIS A 138 5.28 -1.71 -4.62
CA HIS A 138 5.46 -1.23 -3.26
C HIS A 138 6.54 -2.02 -2.50
N LEU A 139 6.48 -3.35 -2.54
CA LEU A 139 7.41 -4.21 -1.78
C LEU A 139 8.84 -4.11 -2.32
N LEU A 140 9.01 -4.03 -3.65
CA LEU A 140 10.31 -3.77 -4.27
C LEU A 140 10.84 -2.38 -3.88
N GLY A 141 9.97 -1.38 -3.80
CA GLY A 141 10.31 -0.05 -3.31
C GLY A 141 10.78 -0.06 -1.86
N GLU A 142 10.06 -0.74 -0.98
CA GLU A 142 10.43 -0.96 0.43
C GLU A 142 11.82 -1.58 0.56
N ALA A 143 12.07 -2.68 -0.16
CA ALA A 143 13.37 -3.34 -0.20
C ALA A 143 14.48 -2.39 -0.69
N ALA A 144 14.27 -1.70 -1.81
CA ALA A 144 15.28 -0.84 -2.42
C ALA A 144 15.62 0.37 -1.56
N SER A 145 14.64 0.93 -0.86
CA SER A 145 14.71 2.20 -0.14
C SER A 145 14.96 2.08 1.36
N ASP A 146 15.25 0.87 1.85
CA ASP A 146 15.54 0.61 3.27
C ASP A 146 14.36 1.06 4.15
N GLY A 147 13.18 0.53 3.87
CA GLY A 147 11.96 0.87 4.60
C GLY A 147 11.41 2.26 4.25
N LEU A 148 11.50 2.68 2.98
CA LEU A 148 11.11 4.02 2.49
C LEU A 148 11.88 5.17 3.15
N THR A 149 13.05 4.90 3.74
CA THR A 149 13.87 5.92 4.39
C THR A 149 14.78 6.68 3.41
N LYS A 150 15.04 6.09 2.24
CA LYS A 150 15.87 6.66 1.17
C LYS A 150 15.01 7.13 0.00
N ALA A 151 15.42 8.24 -0.61
CA ALA A 151 14.78 8.80 -1.80
C ALA A 151 15.09 7.97 -3.06
N LEU A 152 14.54 6.75 -3.14
CA LEU A 152 14.66 5.84 -4.27
C LEU A 152 13.28 5.62 -4.88
N TYR A 153 13.11 6.05 -6.12
CA TYR A 153 11.82 6.01 -6.81
C TYR A 153 11.83 4.98 -7.94
N THR A 154 10.71 4.31 -8.17
CA THR A 154 10.55 3.39 -9.29
C THR A 154 10.87 4.10 -10.61
N GLY A 155 11.94 3.68 -11.28
CA GLY A 155 12.26 4.07 -12.64
C GLY A 155 11.64 3.11 -13.65
N THR A 156 11.70 1.82 -13.36
CA THR A 156 11.09 0.77 -14.20
C THR A 156 10.74 -0.44 -13.33
N ILE A 157 9.60 -1.06 -13.62
CA ILE A 157 9.23 -2.37 -13.10
C ILE A 157 8.84 -3.28 -14.26
N THR A 158 9.33 -4.52 -14.25
CA THR A 158 8.90 -5.60 -15.15
C THR A 158 8.20 -6.64 -14.32
N VAL A 159 6.95 -6.98 -14.70
CA VAL A 159 6.12 -7.96 -13.99
C VAL A 159 5.85 -9.14 -14.92
N LYS A 160 6.05 -10.36 -14.41
CA LYS A 160 5.83 -11.62 -15.13
C LYS A 160 4.81 -12.46 -14.39
N TYR A 161 3.65 -12.69 -15.01
CA TYR A 161 2.60 -13.56 -14.49
C TYR A 161 2.87 -15.00 -14.93
N LEU A 162 3.24 -15.86 -13.98
CA LEU A 162 3.57 -17.27 -14.24
C LEU A 162 2.31 -18.14 -14.31
N ARG A 163 1.34 -17.85 -13.44
CA ARG A 163 0.01 -18.48 -13.38
C ARG A 163 -0.99 -17.55 -12.70
N GLY A 164 -2.28 -17.90 -12.73
CA GLY A 164 -3.31 -17.16 -12.01
C GLY A 164 -3.02 -17.13 -10.49
N THR A 165 -3.07 -15.94 -9.90
CA THR A 165 -2.99 -15.76 -8.45
C THR A 165 -4.39 -15.92 -7.87
N PRO A 166 -4.67 -16.93 -7.04
CA PRO A 166 -5.99 -17.10 -6.43
C PRO A 166 -6.28 -15.97 -5.43
N LEU A 167 -7.57 -15.63 -5.27
CA LEU A 167 -8.00 -14.92 -4.07
C LEU A 167 -7.72 -15.78 -2.82
N GLY A 168 -7.47 -15.13 -1.68
CA GLY A 168 -7.18 -15.81 -0.42
C GLY A 168 -5.83 -15.42 0.19
N PRO A 169 -5.25 -16.30 1.03
CA PRO A 169 -3.96 -16.05 1.67
C PRO A 169 -2.82 -16.11 0.66
N LEU A 170 -1.96 -15.11 0.70
CA LEU A 170 -0.82 -14.92 -0.18
C LEU A 170 0.40 -14.48 0.63
N HIS A 171 1.57 -14.81 0.10
CA HIS A 171 2.86 -14.35 0.57
C HIS A 171 3.53 -13.52 -0.52
N ALA A 172 4.24 -12.46 -0.14
CA ALA A 172 5.12 -11.74 -1.05
C ALA A 172 6.43 -11.38 -0.37
N GLU A 173 7.52 -11.46 -1.11
CA GLU A 173 8.84 -11.04 -0.63
C GLU A 173 9.65 -10.34 -1.73
N ALA A 174 10.57 -9.47 -1.30
CA ALA A 174 11.50 -8.76 -2.17
C ALA A 174 12.89 -8.63 -1.55
N SER A 175 13.90 -8.52 -2.40
CA SER A 175 15.29 -8.28 -1.99
C SER A 175 16.08 -7.50 -3.04
N ILE A 176 17.10 -6.79 -2.60
CA ILE A 176 18.08 -6.14 -3.48
C ILE A 176 19.04 -7.21 -4.03
N TYR A 177 19.31 -7.19 -5.33
CA TYR A 177 20.32 -8.05 -5.94
C TYR A 177 21.51 -7.30 -6.56
N ARG A 178 21.38 -5.98 -6.79
CA ARG A 178 22.45 -5.16 -7.37
C ARG A 178 22.28 -3.68 -6.99
N LYS A 179 23.40 -3.00 -6.79
CA LYS A 179 23.48 -1.53 -6.68
C LYS A 179 24.53 -1.03 -7.67
N GLU A 180 24.23 0.04 -8.39
CA GLU A 180 25.12 0.63 -9.39
C GLU A 180 24.90 2.14 -9.49
N GLY A 181 25.88 2.91 -9.03
CA GLY A 181 25.77 4.37 -8.96
C GLY A 181 24.49 4.79 -8.22
N PHE A 182 23.63 5.55 -8.90
CA PHE A 182 22.37 6.05 -8.37
C PHE A 182 21.17 5.11 -8.59
N LYS A 183 21.43 3.83 -8.91
CA LYS A 183 20.42 2.81 -9.17
C LYS A 183 20.51 1.67 -8.16
N THR A 184 19.35 1.25 -7.66
CA THR A 184 19.17 0.03 -6.87
C THR A 184 18.26 -0.91 -7.64
N TYR A 185 18.66 -2.16 -7.76
CA TYR A 185 17.91 -3.21 -8.45
C TYR A 185 17.37 -4.19 -7.41
N ALA A 186 16.05 -4.36 -7.41
CA ALA A 186 15.36 -5.28 -6.53
C ALA A 186 14.56 -6.28 -7.36
N ARG A 187 14.34 -7.46 -6.78
CA ARG A 187 13.49 -8.50 -7.33
C ARG A 187 12.59 -9.05 -6.24
N GLY A 188 11.42 -9.56 -6.62
CA GLY A 188 10.44 -10.06 -5.68
C GLY A 188 9.36 -10.88 -6.36
N HIS A 189 8.50 -11.49 -5.56
CA HIS A 189 7.44 -12.34 -6.07
C HIS A 189 6.24 -12.39 -5.15
N ILE A 190 5.10 -12.84 -5.69
CA ILE A 190 3.91 -13.25 -4.94
C ILE A 190 3.77 -14.77 -5.10
N SER A 191 3.42 -15.45 -4.01
CA SER A 191 3.15 -16.89 -3.97
C SER A 191 1.90 -17.22 -3.18
N ASP A 192 1.26 -18.33 -3.54
CA ASP A 192 0.27 -19.01 -2.70
C ASP A 192 0.85 -20.34 -2.18
N ALA A 193 0.01 -21.19 -1.57
CA ALA A 193 0.42 -22.50 -1.04
C ALA A 193 1.05 -23.47 -2.08
N SER A 194 0.83 -23.26 -3.37
CA SER A 194 1.37 -24.03 -4.48
C SER A 194 2.64 -23.41 -5.10
N GLY A 195 3.11 -22.28 -4.58
CA GLY A 195 4.34 -21.61 -5.00
C GLY A 195 4.10 -20.28 -5.73
N VAL A 196 5.11 -19.82 -6.48
CA VAL A 196 5.10 -18.49 -7.10
C VAL A 196 4.02 -18.36 -8.18
N THR A 197 3.33 -17.23 -8.19
CA THR A 197 2.31 -16.86 -9.20
C THR A 197 2.75 -15.69 -10.08
N VAL A 198 3.46 -14.72 -9.48
CA VAL A 198 3.93 -13.50 -10.15
C VAL A 198 5.34 -13.18 -9.68
N GLU A 199 6.22 -12.83 -10.61
CA GLU A 199 7.58 -12.32 -10.33
C GLU A 199 7.70 -10.89 -10.81
N ALA A 200 8.57 -10.10 -10.18
CA ALA A 200 8.91 -8.78 -10.66
C ALA A 200 10.37 -8.40 -10.43
N ASP A 201 10.92 -7.63 -11.38
CA ASP A 201 12.20 -6.95 -11.32
C ASP A 201 11.99 -5.44 -11.37
N GLY A 202 12.61 -4.71 -10.46
CA GLY A 202 12.50 -3.25 -10.35
C GLY A 202 13.85 -2.55 -10.40
N VAL A 203 13.87 -1.38 -11.04
CA VAL A 203 14.99 -0.43 -11.02
C VAL A 203 14.53 0.82 -10.31
N PHE A 204 15.19 1.13 -9.19
CA PHE A 204 14.90 2.30 -8.36
C PHE A 204 16.02 3.31 -8.48
N ILE A 205 15.66 4.57 -8.67
CA ILE A 205 16.60 5.64 -9.03
C ILE A 205 16.57 6.73 -7.97
N MET A 206 17.75 7.12 -7.49
CA MET A 206 17.91 8.31 -6.66
C MET A 206 17.75 9.55 -7.55
N PRO A 207 16.80 10.45 -7.30
CA PRO A 207 16.56 11.62 -8.13
C PRO A 207 17.68 12.65 -7.93
N SER A 208 17.90 13.53 -8.91
CA SER A 208 19.00 14.50 -8.89
C SER A 208 19.05 15.33 -7.61
N TRP A 209 17.92 15.88 -7.17
CA TRP A 209 17.83 16.69 -5.95
C TRP A 209 18.28 15.96 -4.68
N ALA A 210 18.17 14.63 -4.63
CA ALA A 210 18.62 13.83 -3.49
C ALA A 210 20.11 13.49 -3.57
N ARG A 211 20.70 13.51 -4.78
CA ARG A 211 22.15 13.32 -4.99
C ARG A 211 22.90 14.56 -4.54
N ASP A 212 22.41 15.73 -4.93
CA ASP A 212 23.00 17.03 -4.62
C ASP A 212 23.01 17.32 -3.10
N ALA A 213 22.20 16.60 -2.31
CA ALA A 213 22.13 16.73 -0.85
C ALA A 213 23.12 15.81 -0.09
N VAL A 214 23.78 14.89 -0.81
CA VAL A 214 24.73 13.91 -0.25
C VAL A 214 26.18 14.24 -0.65
N GLU A 215 26.38 15.13 -1.65
CA GLU A 215 27.66 15.77 -1.98
C GLU A 215 27.96 16.96 -1.06
#